data_AF-A0A6N6STD5-F1
#
_entry.id   AF-A0A6N6STD5-F1
#
_cell.length_a   1.000
_cell.length_b   1.000
_cell.length_c   1.000
_cell.angle_alpha   90.00
_cell.angle_beta   90.00
_cell.angle_gamma   90.00
#
_symmetry.space_group_name_H-M   'P 1'
#
loop_
_entity.id
_entity.type
_entity.pdbx_description
1 polymer ?
#
loop_
_entity_poly.entity_id
_entity_poly.type
_entity_poly.pdbx_seq_one_letter_code
_entity_poly.pdbx_strand_id
1 'polypeptide(L)' 'MVVVKVIALWGIVAIASAFLAGVIAGIKRRDHSFWAAWSFLFPPMLLILLVMPVNRGSRPRRPSDPLEEAEERS' A
#
# COMPACT_ATOMS: atom_id res chain seq x y z
N MET A 1 -14.82 -1.29 -28.93
CA MET A 1 -15.58 -1.45 -27.66
C MET A 1 -14.92 -2.41 -26.65
N VAL A 2 -14.19 -3.46 -27.05
CA VAL A 2 -13.53 -4.40 -26.11
C VAL A 2 -12.44 -3.73 -25.26
N VAL A 3 -11.59 -2.91 -25.88
CA VAL A 3 -10.46 -2.22 -25.21
C VAL A 3 -10.91 -1.38 -24.01
N VAL A 4 -12.01 -0.63 -24.16
CA VAL A 4 -12.55 0.22 -23.08
C VAL A 4 -13.01 -0.61 -21.90
N LYS A 5 -13.66 -1.76 -22.14
CA LYS A 5 -14.11 -2.67 -21.08
C LYS A 5 -12.94 -3.27 -20.32
N VAL A 6 -11.84 -3.60 -21.01
CA VAL A 6 -10.62 -4.12 -20.40
C VAL A 6 -9.97 -3.09 -19.47
N ILE A 7 -9.85 -1.83 -19.92
CA ILE A 7 -9.26 -0.75 -19.10
C ILE A 7 -10.12 -0.47 -17.86
N ALA A 8 -11.44 -0.42 -18.02
CA ALA A 8 -12.35 -0.21 -16.89
C ALA A 8 -12.26 -1.35 -15.87
N LEU A 9 -12.24 -2.60 -16.34
CA LEU A 9 -12.07 -3.77 -15.48
C LEU A 9 -10.73 -3.71 -14.74
N TRP A 10 -9.66 -3.36 -15.45
CA TRP A 10 -8.32 -3.26 -14.88
C TRP A 10 -8.24 -2.17 -13.81
N GLY A 11 -8.83 -0.99 -14.06
CA GLY A 11 -8.88 0.10 -13.08
C GLY A 11 -9.65 -0.27 -11.82
N ILE A 12 -10.80 -0.94 -11.94
CA ILE A 12 -11.57 -1.42 -10.78
C ILE A 12 -10.75 -2.43 -9.97
N VAL A 13 -10.10 -3.38 -10.64
CA VAL A 13 -9.25 -4.39 -9.99
C VAL A 13 -8.05 -3.75 -9.30
N ALA A 14 -7.43 -2.73 -9.90
CA ALA A 14 -6.33 -1.98 -9.31
C ALA A 14 -6.74 -1.22 -8.05
N ILE A 15 -7.85 -0.49 -8.08
CA ILE A 15 -8.35 0.27 -6.92
C ILE A 15 -8.72 -0.69 -5.78
N ALA A 16 -9.43 -1.78 -6.08
CA ALA A 16 -9.78 -2.79 -5.09
C ALA A 16 -8.52 -3.41 -4.47
N SER A 17 -7.54 -3.77 -5.29
CA SER A 17 -6.28 -4.38 -4.81
C SER A 17 -5.48 -3.42 -3.93
N ALA A 18 -5.42 -2.14 -4.29
CA ALA A 18 -4.77 -1.10 -3.49
C ALA A 18 -5.40 -0.96 -2.10
N PHE A 19 -6.73 -0.94 -2.05
CA PHE A 19 -7.49 -0.83 -0.80
C PHE A 19 -7.25 -2.06 0.10
N LEU A 20 -7.39 -3.27 -0.45
CA LEU A 20 -7.12 -4.50 0.31
C LEU A 20 -5.66 -4.55 0.79
N ALA A 21 -4.70 -4.13 -0.04
CA ALA A 21 -3.29 -4.14 0.34
C ALA A 21 -3.00 -3.18 1.49
N GLY A 22 -3.59 -1.98 1.49
CA GLY A 22 -3.45 -1.03 2.58
C GLY A 22 -3.93 -1.60 3.92
N VAL A 23 -5.10 -2.28 3.92
CA VAL A 23 -5.67 -2.92 5.11
C VAL A 23 -4.78 -4.08 5.58
N ILE A 24 -4.42 -5.01 4.68
CA ILE A 24 -3.63 -6.20 5.03
C ILE A 24 -2.22 -5.79 5.49
N ALA A 25 -1.61 -4.79 4.88
CA ALA A 25 -0.30 -4.28 5.29
C ALA A 25 -0.37 -3.66 6.69
N GLY A 26 -1.44 -2.93 7.01
CA GLY A 26 -1.71 -2.43 8.36
C GLY A 26 -1.76 -3.56 9.40
N ILE A 27 -2.52 -4.62 9.12
CA ILE A 27 -2.64 -5.80 10.00
C ILE A 27 -1.29 -6.51 10.14
N LYS A 28 -0.53 -6.66 9.05
CA LYS A 28 0.79 -7.31 9.04
C LYS A 28 1.92 -6.41 9.59
N ARG A 29 1.60 -5.24 10.15
CA ARG A 29 2.55 -4.23 10.65
C ARG A 29 3.61 -3.82 9.62
N ARG A 30 3.21 -3.71 8.36
CA ARG A 30 4.03 -3.21 7.24
C ARG A 30 3.61 -1.81 6.81
N ASP A 31 4.41 -1.20 5.94
CA ASP A 31 4.12 0.10 5.34
C ASP A 31 2.89 0.04 4.43
N HIS A 32 1.77 0.53 4.96
CA HIS A 32 0.49 0.60 4.26
C HIS A 32 0.57 1.34 2.92
N SER A 33 1.20 2.52 2.86
CA SER A 33 1.33 3.34 1.67
C SER A 33 2.17 2.66 0.58
N PHE A 34 3.24 1.98 0.98
CA PHE A 34 4.08 1.23 0.04
C PHE A 34 3.30 0.10 -0.62
N TRP A 35 2.63 -0.74 0.18
CA TRP A 35 1.89 -1.90 -0.34
C TRP A 35 0.62 -1.51 -1.10
N ALA A 36 -0.07 -0.43 -0.69
CA ALA A 36 -1.20 0.10 -1.43
C ALA A 36 -0.78 0.63 -2.81
N ALA A 37 0.31 1.40 -2.89
CA ALA A 37 0.83 1.92 -4.15
C ALA A 37 1.26 0.79 -5.11
N TRP A 38 1.99 -0.21 -4.61
CA TRP A 38 2.40 -1.36 -5.43
C TRP A 38 1.22 -2.21 -5.91
N SER A 39 0.19 -2.38 -5.09
CA SER A 39 -0.99 -3.16 -5.48
C SER A 39 -1.96 -2.38 -6.38
N PHE A 40 -1.88 -1.04 -6.39
CA PHE A 40 -2.55 -0.22 -7.39
C PHE A 40 -1.86 -0.35 -8.76
N LEU A 41 -0.53 -0.25 -8.78
CA LEU A 41 0.25 -0.31 -10.02
C LEU A 41 0.28 -1.73 -10.62
N PHE A 42 0.36 -2.74 -9.77
CA PHE A 42 0.37 -4.14 -10.16
C PHE A 42 -0.59 -4.92 -9.26
N PRO A 43 -1.87 -5.07 -9.64
CA PRO A 43 -2.89 -5.75 -8.82
C PRO A 43 -2.47 -7.12 -8.25
N PRO A 44 -1.75 -7.98 -9.00
CA PRO A 44 -1.27 -9.27 -8.47
C PRO A 44 -0.31 -9.16 -7.29
N MET A 45 0.30 -7.99 -7.04
CA MET A 45 1.22 -7.77 -5.91
C MET A 45 0.54 -7.97 -4.55
N LEU A 46 -0.79 -7.83 -4.49
CA LEU A 46 -1.60 -8.16 -3.31
C LEU A 46 -1.42 -9.61 -2.86
N LEU A 47 -1.25 -10.55 -3.80
CA LEU A 47 -1.07 -11.97 -3.48
C LEU A 47 0.25 -12.20 -2.73
N ILE A 48 1.31 -11.50 -3.13
CA ILE A 48 2.62 -11.55 -2.46
C ILE A 48 2.48 -11.07 -1.02
N LEU A 49 1.75 -9.97 -0.81
CA LEU A 49 1.47 -9.46 0.53
C LEU A 49 0.70 -10.48 1.39
N LEU A 50 -0.27 -11.17 0.78
CA LEU A 50 -1.07 -12.19 1.45
C LEU A 50 -0.20 -13.34 1.97
N VAL A 51 0.71 -13.83 1.12
CA VAL A 51 1.62 -14.95 1.42
C VAL A 51 2.71 -14.55 2.43
N MET A 52 3.21 -13.31 2.39
CA MET A 52 4.27 -12.91 3.32
C MET A 52 3.83 -12.99 4.79
N PRO A 53 4.67 -13.50 5.70
CA PRO A 53 4.35 -13.58 7.12
C PRO A 53 4.19 -12.18 7.75
N VAL A 54 3.43 -12.11 8.85
CA VAL A 54 3.28 -10.89 9.66
C VAL A 54 4.64 -10.49 10.21
N ASN A 55 5.03 -9.22 10.04
CA ASN A 55 6.27 -8.73 10.61
C ASN A 55 6.08 -8.51 12.12
N ARG A 56 6.79 -9.28 12.95
CA ARG A 56 6.76 -9.16 14.42
C ARG A 56 7.85 -8.21 14.97
N GLY A 57 8.75 -7.72 14.13
CA GLY A 57 9.79 -6.78 14.52
C GLY A 57 9.24 -5.41 14.92
N SER A 58 9.99 -4.69 15.75
CA SER A 58 9.76 -3.28 16.07
C SER A 58 9.54 -2.52 14.77
N ARG A 59 8.34 -1.93 14.57
CA ARG A 59 8.11 -1.03 13.43
C ARG A 59 9.21 0.01 13.50
N PRO A 60 10.09 0.13 12.48
CA PRO A 60 11.05 1.22 12.45
C PRO A 60 10.22 2.48 12.59
N ARG A 61 10.35 3.20 13.71
CA ARG A 61 9.80 4.55 13.80
C ARG A 61 10.50 5.27 12.68
N ARG A 62 9.71 5.75 11.71
CA ARG A 62 10.21 6.71 10.74
C ARG A 62 10.86 7.82 11.59
N PRO A 63 12.15 8.13 11.40
CA PRO A 63 12.71 9.34 11.99
C PRO A 63 11.74 10.46 11.65
N SER A 64 11.34 11.25 12.65
CA SER A 64 10.54 12.45 12.44
C SER A 64 11.18 13.21 11.30
N ASP A 65 10.37 13.60 10.31
CA ASP A 65 10.86 14.36 9.18
C ASP A 65 11.43 15.66 9.76
N PRO A 66 12.72 16.01 9.54
CA PRO A 66 13.30 17.23 10.11
C PRO A 66 12.54 18.50 9.68
N LEU A 67 11.71 18.40 8.64
CA LEU A 67 10.78 19.46 8.22
C LEU A 67 9.57 19.61 9.15
N GLU A 68 9.01 18.52 9.70
CA GLU A 68 7.92 18.58 10.70
C GLU A 68 8.41 19.22 12.00
N GLU A 69 9.64 18.91 12.44
CA GLU A 69 10.22 19.47 13.66
C GLU A 69 10.53 20.97 13.55
N ALA A 70 10.85 21.45 12.34
CA ALA A 70 11.11 22.88 12.09
C ALA A 70 9.82 23.71 12.07
N GLU A 71 8.70 23.13 11.63
CA GLU A 71 7.39 23.78 11.60
C GLU A 71 6.76 23.85 12.99
N GLU A 72 6.92 22.82 13.83
CA GLU A 72 6.41 22.80 15.21
C GLU A 72 7.15 23.80 16.15
N ARG A 73 8.33 24.28 15.75
CA ARG A 73 9.15 25.25 16.50
C ARG A 73 8.95 26.72 16.08
N SER A 74 8.17 26.99 15.02
CA SER A 74 7.90 28.35 14.51
C SER A 74 6.58 28.91 15.03
#